data_AF-A0A1I4ICJ7-F1
#
_entry.id   AF-A0A1I4ICJ7-F1
#
_cell.length_a   1.000
_cell.length_b   1.000
_cell.length_c   1.000
_cell.angle_alpha   90.00
_cell.angle_beta   90.00
_cell.angle_gamma   90.00
#
_symmetry.space_group_name_H-M   'P 1'
#
loop_
_entity.id
_entity.type
_entity.pdbx_description
1 polymer ?
#
loop_
_entity_poly.entity_id
_entity_poly.type
_entity_poly.pdbx_seq_one_letter_code
_entity_poly.pdbx_strand_id
1 'polypeptide(L)'
;MNSKRVYRYSIMLSGHYIVNELPKVKERYVQDSSLTEFLEELHTIALERIEAVIQKLEPDEAYEQWMREKAAYSFRIAVSEEVAKRIDDIKENKDVFDDELWGIIRKG
;
A
#
# COMPACT_ATOMS: atom_id res chain seq x y z
N MET A 1 -16.71 13.61 22.23
CA MET A 1 -15.60 13.01 21.46
C MET A 1 -16.20 11.93 20.57
N ASN A 2 -16.50 12.23 19.30
CA ASN A 2 -16.86 11.18 18.35
C ASN A 2 -15.61 10.34 18.10
N SER A 3 -15.59 9.11 18.58
CA SER A 3 -14.61 8.12 18.16
C SER A 3 -14.74 7.97 16.64
N LYS A 4 -13.78 8.52 15.88
CA LYS A 4 -13.69 8.24 14.44
C LYS A 4 -13.51 6.72 14.33
N ARG A 5 -14.45 6.03 13.67
CA ARG A 5 -14.32 4.60 13.38
C ARG A 5 -13.08 4.40 12.50
N VAL A 6 -12.30 3.37 12.84
CA VAL A 6 -11.06 3.01 12.15
C VAL A 6 -11.21 1.61 11.57
N TYR A 7 -10.79 1.42 10.32
CA TYR A 7 -10.83 0.16 9.61
C TYR A 7 -9.42 -0.36 9.37
N ARG A 8 -9.23 -1.67 9.46
CA ARG A 8 -7.92 -2.29 9.24
C ARG A 8 -7.84 -2.90 7.87
N TYR A 9 -6.74 -2.68 7.18
CA TYR A 9 -6.44 -3.30 5.90
C TYR A 9 -5.17 -4.15 6.04
N SER A 10 -5.22 -5.35 5.49
CA SER A 10 -4.06 -6.21 5.27
C SER A 10 -3.57 -5.99 3.84
N ILE A 11 -2.27 -5.77 3.72
CA ILE A 11 -1.64 -5.34 2.47
C ILE A 11 -0.54 -6.35 2.15
N MET A 12 -0.43 -6.72 0.87
CA MET A 12 0.64 -7.59 0.36
C MET A 12 1.15 -7.03 -0.97
N LEU A 13 2.31 -6.38 -0.97
CA LEU A 13 2.89 -5.77 -2.17
C LEU A 13 4.22 -6.43 -2.51
N SER A 14 4.51 -6.63 -3.79
CA SER A 14 5.88 -6.96 -4.21
C SER A 14 6.77 -5.73 -4.12
N GLY A 15 8.07 -5.94 -3.89
CA GLY A 15 9.07 -4.87 -3.91
C GLY A 15 9.04 -4.06 -5.20
N HIS A 16 8.97 -4.75 -6.34
CA HIS A 16 8.80 -4.13 -7.66
C HIS A 16 7.58 -3.20 -7.69
N TYR A 17 6.44 -3.65 -7.19
CA TYR A 17 5.22 -2.86 -7.18
C TYR A 17 5.37 -1.62 -6.30
N ILE A 18 5.94 -1.77 -5.10
CA ILE A 18 6.18 -0.66 -4.16
C ILE A 18 7.04 0.42 -4.83
N VAL A 19 8.15 0.02 -5.47
CA VAL A 19 9.14 0.96 -6.02
C VAL A 19 8.69 1.56 -7.35
N ASN A 20 8.03 0.80 -8.23
CA ASN A 20 7.82 1.20 -9.63
C ASN A 20 6.35 1.48 -9.98
N GLU A 21 5.40 0.77 -9.39
CA GLU A 21 3.99 0.85 -9.80
C GLU A 21 3.17 1.74 -8.86
N LEU A 22 3.40 1.66 -7.55
CA LEU A 22 2.69 2.46 -6.56
C LEU A 22 2.82 3.98 -6.79
N PRO A 23 3.99 4.54 -7.21
CA PRO A 23 4.07 5.95 -7.60
C PRO A 23 3.11 6.33 -8.74
N LYS A 24 2.96 5.47 -9.75
CA LYS A 24 2.03 5.70 -10.88
C LYS A 24 0.57 5.60 -10.44
N VAL A 25 0.25 4.72 -9.49
CA VAL A 25 -1.08 4.66 -8.88
C VAL A 25 -1.38 5.98 -8.18
N LYS A 26 -0.45 6.49 -7.36
CA LYS A 26 -0.63 7.78 -6.68
C LYS A 26 -0.97 8.91 -7.66
N GLU A 27 -0.24 9.00 -8.77
CA GLU A 27 -0.48 10.01 -9.81
C GLU A 27 -1.91 9.92 -10.39
N ARG A 28 -2.46 8.70 -10.56
CA ARG A 28 -3.83 8.50 -11.05
C ARG A 28 -4.89 9.03 -10.09
N TYR A 29 -4.63 9.02 -8.78
CA TYR A 29 -5.57 9.46 -7.76
C TYR A 29 -5.29 10.87 -7.22
N VAL A 30 -4.40 11.65 -7.84
CA VAL A 30 -3.99 12.99 -7.36
C VAL A 30 -5.14 13.98 -7.16
N GLN A 31 -6.28 13.77 -7.83
CA GLN A 31 -7.49 14.60 -7.69
C GLN A 31 -8.40 14.16 -6.52
N ASP A 32 -8.16 12.99 -5.93
CA ASP A 32 -8.82 12.53 -4.70
C ASP A 32 -7.84 12.68 -3.53
N SER A 33 -8.00 13.74 -2.75
CA SER A 33 -7.09 14.07 -1.65
C SER A 33 -7.04 12.96 -0.60
N SER A 34 -8.18 12.34 -0.28
CA SER A 34 -8.27 11.30 0.74
C SER A 34 -7.50 10.03 0.33
N LEU A 35 -7.58 9.66 -0.94
CA LEU A 35 -6.85 8.51 -1.47
C LEU A 35 -5.39 8.82 -1.72
N THR A 36 -5.06 10.04 -2.13
CA THR A 36 -3.67 10.47 -2.28
C THR A 36 -2.92 10.37 -0.96
N GLU A 37 -3.49 10.91 0.12
CA GLU A 37 -2.91 10.81 1.47
C GLU A 37 -2.76 9.34 1.91
N PHE A 38 -3.78 8.52 1.69
CA PHE A 38 -3.71 7.08 1.98
C PHE A 38 -2.60 6.37 1.19
N LEU A 39 -2.49 6.62 -0.12
CA LEU A 39 -1.48 5.99 -0.98
C LEU A 39 -0.06 6.50 -0.65
N GLU A 40 0.07 7.73 -0.14
CA GLU A 40 1.32 8.27 0.40
C GLU A 40 1.76 7.58 1.68
N GLU A 41 0.84 7.45 2.63
CA GLU A 41 1.07 6.72 3.87
C GLU A 41 1.41 5.25 3.57
N LEU A 42 0.65 4.62 2.68
CA LEU A 42 0.89 3.26 2.19
C LEU A 42 2.30 3.09 1.64
N HIS A 43 2.73 4.00 0.75
CA HIS A 43 4.04 3.92 0.14
C HIS A 43 5.15 4.08 1.17
N THR A 44 5.01 5.03 2.10
CA THR A 44 5.97 5.27 3.18
C THR A 44 6.13 4.03 4.05
N ILE A 45 5.03 3.46 4.54
CA ILE A 45 5.04 2.26 5.38
C ILE A 45 5.63 1.06 4.62
N ALA A 46 5.35 0.94 3.32
CA ALA A 46 5.88 -0.13 2.49
C ALA A 46 7.41 -0.04 2.37
N LEU A 47 7.95 1.16 2.13
CA LEU A 47 9.40 1.40 2.07
C LEU A 47 10.06 1.13 3.43
N GLU A 48 9.50 1.63 4.53
CA GLU A 48 9.98 1.34 5.88
C GLU A 48 9.98 -0.16 6.18
N ARG A 49 8.97 -0.89 5.69
CA ARG A 49 8.90 -2.34 5.84
C ARG A 49 10.01 -3.05 5.06
N ILE A 50 10.34 -2.59 3.86
CA ILE A 50 11.47 -3.10 3.07
C ILE A 50 12.76 -2.95 3.88
N GLU A 51 13.05 -1.73 4.35
CA GLU A 51 14.27 -1.46 5.13
C GLU A 51 14.34 -2.28 6.41
N ALA A 52 13.23 -2.38 7.16
CA ALA A 52 13.19 -3.12 8.41
C ALA A 52 13.39 -4.64 8.24
N VAL A 53 13.09 -5.19 7.06
CA VAL A 53 13.40 -6.58 6.73
C VAL A 53 14.86 -6.71 6.34
N ILE A 54 15.37 -5.81 5.49
CA ILE A 54 16.77 -5.81 5.04
C ILE A 54 17.74 -5.70 6.21
N GLN A 55 17.48 -4.81 7.17
CA GLN A 55 18.31 -4.64 8.37
C GLN A 55 18.41 -5.89 9.26
N LYS A 56 17.55 -6.89 9.07
CA LYS A 56 17.59 -8.16 9.82
C LYS A 56 18.38 -9.26 9.08
N LEU A 57 18.81 -9.00 7.86
CA LEU A 57 19.58 -9.92 7.04
C LEU A 57 21.08 -9.66 7.25
N GLU A 58 21.90 -10.65 6.94
CA GLU A 58 23.35 -10.43 6.84
C GLU A 58 23.64 -9.49 5.65
N PRO A 59 24.57 -8.53 5.79
CA PRO A 59 24.84 -7.55 4.73
C PRO A 59 25.37 -8.23 3.46
N ASP A 60 24.60 -8.12 2.38
CA ASP A 60 24.98 -8.59 1.04
C ASP A 60 24.24 -7.74 -0.01
N GLU A 61 24.96 -6.88 -0.72
CA GLU A 61 24.36 -5.88 -1.61
C GLU A 61 23.51 -6.51 -2.74
N ALA A 62 23.92 -7.65 -3.28
CA ALA A 62 23.20 -8.32 -4.36
C ALA A 62 21.87 -8.91 -3.85
N TYR A 63 21.89 -9.53 -2.67
CA TYR A 63 20.72 -10.09 -2.01
C TYR A 63 19.76 -9.00 -1.52
N GLU A 64 20.30 -7.90 -0.97
CA GLU A 64 19.51 -6.75 -0.57
C GLU A 64 18.77 -6.13 -1.75
N GLN A 65 19.46 -5.91 -2.88
CA GLN A 65 18.82 -5.39 -4.09
C GLN A 65 17.74 -6.35 -4.61
N TRP A 66 18.02 -7.65 -4.61
CA TRP A 66 17.04 -8.65 -5.00
C TRP A 66 15.79 -8.60 -4.09
N MET A 67 15.97 -8.47 -2.77
CA MET A 67 14.86 -8.35 -1.83
C MET A 67 13.99 -7.12 -2.15
N ARG A 68 14.63 -5.95 -2.32
CA ARG A 68 13.94 -4.68 -2.66
C ARG A 68 13.09 -4.79 -3.90
N GLU A 69 13.52 -5.55 -4.89
CA GLU A 69 12.84 -5.63 -6.18
C GLU A 69 11.88 -6.82 -6.28
N LYS A 70 12.15 -7.94 -5.61
CA LYS A 70 11.49 -9.22 -5.92
C LYS A 70 10.73 -9.82 -4.74
N ALA A 71 11.05 -9.45 -3.50
CA ALA A 71 10.35 -10.01 -2.35
C ALA A 71 8.91 -9.50 -2.24
N ALA A 72 8.06 -10.27 -1.55
CA ALA A 72 6.71 -9.84 -1.17
C ALA A 72 6.72 -9.35 0.28
N TYR A 73 6.11 -8.19 0.51
CA TYR A 73 6.04 -7.53 1.80
C TYR A 73 4.59 -7.45 2.26
N SER A 74 4.32 -7.90 3.49
CA SER A 74 2.99 -7.82 4.09
C SER A 74 3.00 -7.02 5.39
N PHE A 75 2.00 -6.17 5.53
CA PHE A 75 1.78 -5.33 6.71
C PHE A 75 0.31 -4.93 6.83
N ARG A 76 -0.02 -4.24 7.92
CA ARG A 76 -1.37 -3.74 8.19
C ARG A 76 -1.37 -2.23 8.33
N ILE A 77 -2.40 -1.59 7.80
CA ILE A 77 -2.67 -0.15 7.97
C ILE A 77 -4.06 0.02 8.58
N ALA A 78 -4.21 1.07 9.39
CA ALA A 78 -5.47 1.48 9.97
C ALA A 78 -5.91 2.80 9.33
N VAL A 79 -7.09 2.84 8.71
CA VAL A 79 -7.60 4.00 7.97
C VAL A 79 -8.89 4.52 8.58
N SER A 80 -9.23 5.78 8.30
CA SER A 80 -10.50 6.38 8.71
C SER A 80 -11.69 5.75 7.98
N GLU A 81 -12.90 5.92 8.54
CA GLU A 81 -14.15 5.51 7.87
C GLU A 81 -14.33 6.15 6.48
N GLU A 82 -13.89 7.39 6.33
CA GLU A 82 -13.96 8.12 5.06
C GLU A 82 -13.13 7.44 3.98
N VAL A 83 -11.86 7.17 4.26
CA VAL A 83 -10.95 6.47 3.34
C VAL A 83 -11.47 5.06 3.04
N ALA A 84 -11.95 4.34 4.05
CA ALA A 84 -12.50 3.00 3.87
C ALA A 84 -13.69 2.98 2.89
N LYS A 85 -14.61 3.95 3.00
CA LYS A 85 -15.73 4.09 2.06
C LYS A 85 -15.25 4.40 0.65
N ARG A 86 -14.29 5.31 0.48
CA ARG A 86 -13.71 5.62 -0.84
C ARG A 86 -13.07 4.41 -1.51
N ILE A 87 -12.37 3.58 -0.73
CA ILE A 87 -11.81 2.31 -1.22
C ILE A 87 -12.94 1.36 -1.65
N ASP A 88 -13.97 1.20 -0.82
CA ASP A 88 -15.10 0.31 -1.12
C ASP A 88 -15.86 0.79 -2.38
N ASP A 89 -16.09 2.11 -2.55
CA ASP A 89 -16.71 2.72 -3.74
C ASP A 89 -15.93 2.42 -5.02
N ILE A 90 -14.59 2.56 -4.98
CA ILE A 90 -13.73 2.22 -6.13
C ILE A 90 -13.84 0.74 -6.47
N LYS A 91 -13.91 -0.11 -5.45
CA LYS A 91 -13.98 -1.56 -5.66
C LYS A 91 -15.27 -2.01 -6.34
N GLU A 92 -16.36 -1.28 -6.13
CA GLU A 92 -17.63 -1.54 -6.77
C GLU A 92 -17.69 -0.99 -8.21
N ASN A 93 -16.83 -0.01 -8.55
CA ASN A 93 -16.76 0.60 -9.87
C ASN A 93 -15.81 -0.16 -10.81
N LYS A 94 -16.38 -1.07 -11.60
CA LYS A 94 -15.67 -1.96 -12.53
C LYS A 94 -14.88 -1.24 -13.63
N ASP A 95 -15.21 0.02 -13.94
CA ASP A 95 -14.55 0.77 -15.03
C ASP A 95 -13.22 1.41 -14.59
N VAL A 96 -12.96 1.50 -13.28
CA VAL A 96 -11.73 2.09 -12.68
C VAL A 96 -10.98 1.06 -11.84
N PHE A 97 -11.41 -0.21 -11.88
CA PHE A 97 -10.86 -1.25 -11.02
C PHE A 97 -9.46 -1.62 -11.47
N ASP A 98 -8.46 -1.11 -10.74
CA ASP A 98 -7.12 -1.64 -10.77
C ASP A 98 -7.12 -2.98 -10.00
N ASP A 99 -7.41 -4.06 -10.73
CA ASP A 99 -7.45 -5.43 -10.20
C ASP A 99 -6.19 -5.77 -9.40
N GLU A 100 -5.05 -5.20 -9.78
CA GLU A 100 -3.75 -5.50 -9.17
C GLU A 100 -3.63 -4.87 -7.78
N LEU A 101 -3.92 -3.57 -7.62
CA LEU A 101 -3.81 -2.91 -6.31
C LEU A 101 -4.88 -3.36 -5.32
N TRP A 102 -6.13 -3.44 -5.79
CA TRP A 102 -7.26 -3.66 -4.92
C TRP A 102 -7.47 -5.15 -4.60
N GLY A 103 -6.93 -6.05 -5.43
CA GLY A 103 -6.82 -7.48 -5.15
C GLY A 103 -5.85 -7.81 -4.00
N ILE A 104 -4.86 -6.94 -3.77
CA ILE A 104 -3.80 -7.12 -2.75
C ILE A 104 -3.98 -6.24 -1.49
N ILE A 105 -4.85 -5.23 -1.54
CA ILE A 105 -5.31 -4.46 -0.38
C ILE A 105 -6.66 -5.00 0.10
N ARG A 106 -6.67 -5.73 1.21
CA ARG A 106 -7.87 -6.43 1.74
C ARG A 106 -8.31 -5.82 3.06
N LYS A 107 -9.60 -5.48 3.16
CA LYS A 107 -10.21 -5.06 4.43
C LYS A 107 -10.27 -6.27 5.37
N GLY A 108 -9.83 -6.09 6.61
CA GLY A 108 -9.83 -7.11 7.66
C GLY A 108 -10.79 -6.78 8.80
#